data_AF-A0A3M1IQG6-F1
#
_entry.id   AF-A0A3M1IQG6-F1
#
_cell.length_a   1.000
_cell.length_b   1.000
_cell.length_c   1.000
_cell.angle_alpha   90.00
_cell.angle_beta   90.00
_cell.angle_gamma   90.00
#
_symmetry.space_group_name_H-M   'P 1'
#
loop_
_entity.id
_entity.type
_entity.pdbx_description
1 polymer ?
#
loop_
_entity_poly.entity_id
_entity_poly.type
_entity_poly.pdbx_seq_one_letter_code
_entity_poly.pdbx_strand_id
1 'polypeptide(L)'
;MKSILALYITNVLLMSGDKATQIIHIFSFVNYFMPVLGGYVSERWWGRYKTILWISLSYCAGHGILALSDAFETIDAKTICLYAGLALIAFGSGGIKPCVSAFMGDQFKPEQRHLLPKAYAAFYWS
;
A
#
# COMPACT_ATOMS: atom_id res chain seq x y z
N MET A 1 -0.56 -1.29 12.07
CA MET A 1 -1.21 -2.35 11.27
C MET A 1 -0.60 -3.75 11.44
N LYS A 2 0.74 -3.92 11.61
CA LYS A 2 1.34 -5.26 11.76
C LYS A 2 0.80 -6.06 12.95
N SER A 3 0.55 -5.40 14.09
CA SER A 3 0.05 -6.08 15.31
C SER A 3 -1.36 -6.65 15.15
N ILE A 4 -2.30 -5.90 14.54
CA ILE A 4 -3.67 -6.37 14.31
C ILE A 4 -3.69 -7.48 13.25
N LEU A 5 -2.87 -7.35 12.19
CA LEU A 5 -2.71 -8.40 11.18
C LEU A 5 -2.17 -9.70 11.76
N ALA A 6 -1.18 -9.63 12.66
CA ALA A 6 -0.65 -10.81 13.36
C ALA A 6 -1.75 -11.51 14.16
N LEU A 7 -2.51 -10.75 14.95
CA LEU A 7 -3.63 -11.27 15.74
C LEU A 7 -4.70 -11.92 14.87
N TYR A 8 -5.03 -11.33 13.72
CA TYR A 8 -5.99 -11.93 12.79
C TYR A 8 -5.48 -13.28 12.27
N ILE A 9 -4.22 -13.36 11.84
CA ILE A 9 -3.62 -14.60 11.32
C ILE A 9 -3.57 -15.69 12.39
N THR A 10 -3.23 -15.36 13.64
CA THR A 10 -3.10 -16.36 14.70
C THR A 10 -4.43 -16.75 15.31
N ASN A 11 -5.33 -15.79 15.55
CA ASN A 11 -6.54 -16.01 16.35
C ASN A 11 -7.76 -16.33 15.49
N VAL A 12 -7.83 -15.85 14.25
CA VAL A 12 -8.97 -16.08 13.34
C VAL A 12 -8.64 -17.17 12.34
N LEU A 13 -7.47 -17.11 11.70
CA LEU A 13 -7.04 -18.13 10.72
C LEU A 13 -6.33 -19.33 11.35
N LEU A 14 -6.14 -19.31 12.67
CA LEU A 14 -5.56 -20.41 13.45
C LEU A 14 -4.17 -20.86 12.95
N MET A 15 -3.41 -19.95 12.33
CA MET A 15 -2.05 -20.23 11.88
C MET A 15 -1.03 -20.03 13.01
N SER A 16 0.13 -20.68 12.92
CA SER A 16 1.20 -20.51 13.90
C SER A 16 1.77 -19.09 13.91
N GLY A 17 2.33 -18.67 15.05
CA GLY A 17 3.01 -17.37 15.18
C GLY A 17 4.20 -17.22 14.22
N ASP A 18 4.92 -18.30 13.95
CA ASP A 18 6.00 -18.32 12.95
C ASP A 18 5.47 -18.03 11.54
N LYS A 19 4.31 -18.63 11.19
CA LYS A 19 3.68 -18.39 9.89
C LYS A 19 3.19 -16.96 9.76
N ALA A 20 2.58 -16.41 10.81
CA ALA A 20 2.16 -15.01 10.84
C ALA A 20 3.35 -14.06 10.65
N THR A 21 4.46 -14.33 11.33
CA THR A 21 5.71 -13.56 11.20
C THR A 21 6.26 -13.62 9.79
N GLN A 22 6.29 -14.82 9.18
CA GLN A 22 6.72 -15.01 7.80
C GLN A 22 5.87 -14.18 6.83
N ILE A 23 4.54 -14.25 6.93
CA ILE A 23 3.61 -13.50 6.07
C ILE A 23 3.83 -11.99 6.21
N ILE A 24 3.95 -11.49 7.44
CA ILE A 24 4.16 -10.06 7.71
C ILE A 24 5.51 -9.57 7.16
N HIS A 25 6.56 -10.37 7.24
CA HIS A 25 7.86 -10.03 6.67
C HIS A 25 7.84 -10.01 5.15
N ILE A 26 7.22 -10.99 4.50
CA ILE A 26 7.04 -10.99 3.04
C ILE A 26 6.21 -9.77 2.60
N PHE A 27 5.09 -9.49 3.28
CA PHE A 27 4.28 -8.30 3.02
C PHE A 27 5.09 -7.01 3.18
N SER A 28 5.92 -6.92 4.23
CA SER A 28 6.80 -5.78 4.45
C SER A 28 7.83 -5.65 3.34
N PHE A 29 8.48 -6.75 2.96
CA PHE A 29 9.47 -6.78 1.88
C PHE A 29 8.87 -6.23 0.57
N VAL A 30 7.71 -6.75 0.14
CA VAL A 30 7.04 -6.28 -1.09
C VAL A 30 6.72 -4.79 -1.00
N ASN A 31 6.22 -4.31 0.15
CA ASN A 31 5.91 -2.90 0.37
C ASN A 31 7.11 -1.93 0.28
N TYR A 32 8.32 -2.41 0.55
CA TYR A 32 9.54 -1.61 0.45
C TYR A 32 10.26 -1.82 -0.88
N PHE A 33 10.00 -2.92 -1.58
CA PHE A 33 10.50 -3.16 -2.92
C PHE A 33 9.68 -2.41 -3.99
N MET A 34 8.36 -2.43 -3.86
CA MET A 34 7.42 -1.85 -4.83
C MET A 34 7.61 -0.35 -5.15
N PRO A 35 8.10 0.53 -4.25
CA PRO A 35 8.42 1.91 -4.60
C PRO A 35 9.35 2.04 -5.81
N VAL A 36 10.33 1.14 -5.97
CA VAL A 36 11.25 1.17 -7.13
C VAL A 36 10.46 0.98 -8.44
N LEU A 37 9.56 0.00 -8.45
CA LEU A 37 8.72 -0.28 -9.62
C LEU A 37 7.69 0.83 -9.86
N GLY A 38 7.03 1.33 -8.80
CA GLY A 38 6.05 2.40 -8.90
C GLY A 38 6.64 3.69 -9.45
N GLY A 39 7.83 4.06 -8.99
CA GLY A 39 8.59 5.21 -9.51
C GLY A 39 8.87 5.06 -11.00
N TYR A 40 9.50 3.95 -11.39
CA TYR A 40 9.85 3.66 -12.78
C TYR A 40 8.62 3.71 -13.71
N VAL A 41 7.53 3.05 -13.34
CA VAL A 41 6.28 3.04 -14.14
C VAL A 41 5.69 4.44 -14.26
N SER A 42 5.70 5.21 -13.16
CA SER A 42 5.12 6.56 -13.14
C SER A 42 5.88 7.55 -14.01
N GLU A 43 7.20 7.39 -14.14
CA GLU A 43 8.04 8.28 -14.93
C GLU A 43 8.10 7.87 -16.40
N ARG A 44 8.10 6.56 -16.68
CA ARG A 44 8.35 6.07 -18.05
C ARG A 44 7.09 5.85 -18.89
N TRP A 45 5.99 5.42 -18.28
CA TRP A 45 4.85 4.90 -19.05
C TRP A 45 3.52 5.60 -18.78
N TRP A 46 3.13 5.77 -17.52
CA TRP A 46 1.77 6.21 -17.17
C TRP A 46 1.64 7.67 -16.77
N GLY A 47 2.73 8.31 -16.35
CA GLY A 47 2.67 9.57 -15.65
C GLY A 47 2.22 9.40 -14.19
N ARG A 48 2.51 10.41 -13.37
CA ARG A 48 2.30 10.36 -11.92
C ARG A 48 0.82 10.23 -11.53
N TYR A 49 -0.07 11.04 -12.12
CA TYR A 49 -1.50 11.02 -11.78
C TYR A 49 -2.17 9.65 -12.02
N LYS A 50 -2.02 9.07 -13.22
CA LYS A 50 -2.64 7.76 -13.55
C LYS A 50 -2.07 6.65 -12.68
N THR A 51 -0.77 6.70 -12.39
CA THR A 51 -0.13 5.73 -11.50
C THR A 51 -0.72 5.81 -10.09
N ILE A 52 -0.84 7.03 -9.53
CA ILE A 52 -1.48 7.25 -8.22
C ILE A 52 -2.91 6.71 -8.21
N LEU A 53 -3.72 7.03 -9.22
CA LEU A 53 -5.12 6.60 -9.30
C LEU A 53 -5.27 5.07 -9.30
N TRP A 54 -4.60 4.38 -10.21
CA TRP A 54 -4.75 2.92 -10.35
C TRP A 54 -4.20 2.16 -9.16
N ILE A 55 -3.06 2.58 -8.62
CA ILE A 55 -2.46 1.98 -7.43
C ILE A 55 -3.34 2.23 -6.18
N SER A 56 -3.99 3.40 -6.08
CA SER A 56 -4.95 3.69 -5.00
C SER A 56 -6.19 2.81 -5.09
N LEU A 57 -6.74 2.59 -6.29
CA LEU A 57 -7.87 1.68 -6.50
C LEU A 57 -7.51 0.23 -6.12
N SER A 58 -6.30 -0.22 -6.48
CA SER A 58 -5.77 -1.52 -6.06
C SER A 58 -5.67 -1.63 -4.53
N TYR A 59 -5.15 -0.58 -3.87
CA TYR A 59 -5.08 -0.52 -2.40
C TYR A 59 -6.46 -0.62 -1.74
N CYS A 60 -7.42 0.16 -2.22
CA CYS A 60 -8.81 0.12 -1.74
C CYS A 60 -9.46 -1.25 -1.96
N ALA A 61 -9.26 -1.86 -3.13
CA ALA A 61 -9.75 -3.19 -3.43
C ALA A 61 -9.17 -4.24 -2.48
N GLY A 62 -7.87 -4.18 -2.18
CA GLY A 62 -7.23 -5.08 -1.23
C GLY A 62 -7.82 -4.97 0.19
N HIS A 63 -8.07 -3.76 0.67
CA HIS A 63 -8.79 -3.54 1.93
C HIS A 63 -10.24 -4.04 1.87
N GLY A 64 -10.92 -3.85 0.74
CA GLY A 64 -12.26 -4.38 0.52
C GLY A 64 -12.32 -5.91 0.60
N ILE A 65 -11.35 -6.60 0.01
CA ILE A 65 -11.25 -8.07 0.11
C ILE A 65 -11.04 -8.52 1.57
N LEU A 66 -10.17 -7.84 2.32
CA LEU A 66 -9.96 -8.18 3.74
C LEU A 66 -11.22 -7.91 4.58
N ALA A 67 -11.90 -6.79 4.33
CA ALA A 67 -13.14 -6.43 5.02
C ALA A 67 -14.27 -7.43 4.75
N LEU A 68 -14.33 -7.99 3.54
CA LEU A 68 -15.30 -9.00 3.13
C LEU A 68 -14.90 -10.44 3.51
N SER A 69 -13.71 -10.66 4.08
CA SER A 69 -13.26 -12.01 4.47
C SER A 69 -14.23 -12.68 5.46
N ASP A 70 -14.92 -11.90 6.29
CA ASP A 70 -15.90 -12.40 7.24
C ASP A 70 -17.24 -12.83 6.64
N ALA A 71 -17.50 -12.50 5.37
CA ALA A 71 -18.63 -13.05 4.63
C ALA A 71 -18.43 -14.52 4.23
N PHE A 72 -17.21 -15.06 4.32
CA PHE A 72 -16.91 -16.45 4.02
C PHE A 72 -16.83 -17.29 5.30
N GLU A 73 -17.48 -18.45 5.31
CA GLU A 73 -17.53 -19.34 6.48
C GLU A 73 -16.27 -20.19 6.65
N THR A 74 -15.57 -20.53 5.56
CA THR A 74 -14.43 -21.45 5.60
C THR A 74 -13.11 -20.73 5.85
N ILE A 75 -12.23 -21.36 6.63
CA ILE A 75 -10.87 -20.86 6.90
C ILE A 75 -10.06 -20.73 5.60
N ASP A 76 -10.23 -21.68 4.68
CA ASP A 76 -9.53 -21.65 3.39
C ASP A 76 -9.91 -20.42 2.56
N ALA A 77 -11.20 -20.08 2.49
CA ALA A 77 -11.66 -18.89 1.79
C ALA A 77 -11.12 -17.61 2.44
N LYS A 78 -11.17 -17.50 3.78
CA LYS A 78 -10.58 -16.37 4.51
C LYS A 78 -9.08 -16.24 4.27
N THR A 79 -8.38 -17.37 4.19
CA THR A 79 -6.93 -17.43 3.91
C THR A 79 -6.62 -16.95 2.49
N ILE A 80 -7.43 -17.32 1.50
CA ILE A 80 -7.32 -16.78 0.14
C ILE A 80 -7.56 -15.26 0.14
N CYS A 81 -8.60 -14.79 0.83
CA CYS A 81 -8.85 -13.35 1.00
C CYS A 81 -7.66 -12.63 1.65
N LEU A 82 -7.02 -13.23 2.66
CA LEU A 82 -5.81 -12.69 3.28
C LEU A 82 -4.70 -12.48 2.25
N TYR A 83 -4.31 -13.54 1.52
CA TYR A 83 -3.20 -13.43 0.57
C TYR A 83 -3.51 -12.48 -0.58
N ALA A 84 -4.72 -12.55 -1.14
CA ALA A 84 -5.15 -11.66 -2.21
C ALA A 84 -5.20 -10.19 -1.75
N GLY A 85 -5.79 -9.94 -0.59
CA GLY A 85 -5.88 -8.61 0.02
C GLY A 85 -4.50 -8.02 0.32
N LEU A 86 -3.62 -8.81 0.97
CA LEU A 86 -2.25 -8.37 1.26
C LEU A 86 -1.43 -8.12 0.00
N ALA A 87 -1.58 -8.92 -1.05
CA ALA A 87 -0.90 -8.70 -2.32
C ALA A 87 -1.30 -7.37 -2.97
N LEU A 88 -2.60 -7.09 -3.04
CA LEU A 88 -3.13 -5.83 -3.57
C LEU A 88 -2.72 -4.63 -2.71
N ILE A 89 -2.79 -4.76 -1.38
CA ILE A 89 -2.37 -3.69 -0.46
C ILE A 89 -0.87 -3.42 -0.60
N ALA A 90 -0.03 -4.45 -0.70
CA ALA A 90 1.42 -4.27 -0.84
C ALA A 90 1.79 -3.62 -2.17
N PHE A 91 1.14 -4.04 -3.26
CA PHE A 91 1.25 -3.39 -4.57
C PHE A 91 0.84 -1.91 -4.49
N GLY A 92 -0.34 -1.67 -3.91
CA GLY A 92 -0.92 -0.35 -3.68
C GLY A 92 -0.05 0.59 -2.86
N SER A 93 0.13 0.27 -1.58
CA SER A 93 0.82 1.14 -0.63
C SER A 93 2.32 1.26 -0.84
N GLY A 94 2.96 0.27 -1.48
CA GLY A 94 4.36 0.38 -1.87
C GLY A 94 4.54 1.24 -3.12
N GLY A 95 3.78 0.97 -4.19
CA GLY A 95 3.96 1.64 -5.49
C GLY A 95 3.56 3.13 -5.50
N ILE A 96 2.70 3.57 -4.58
CA ILE A 96 2.24 4.96 -4.50
C ILE A 96 3.26 5.93 -3.89
N LYS A 97 4.14 5.43 -3.00
CA LYS A 97 5.09 6.23 -2.20
C LYS A 97 5.95 7.21 -3.01
N PRO A 98 6.62 6.81 -4.11
CA PRO A 98 7.46 7.74 -4.87
C PRO A 98 6.65 8.75 -5.70
N CYS A 99 5.36 8.48 -5.94
CA CYS A 99 4.56 9.26 -6.88
C CYS A 99 3.87 10.46 -6.22
N VAL A 100 3.34 10.30 -5.00
CA VAL A 100 2.47 11.32 -4.38
C VAL A 100 3.22 12.59 -4.00
N SER A 101 4.39 12.47 -3.36
CA SER A 101 5.19 13.64 -2.98
C SER A 101 5.73 14.38 -4.21
N ALA A 102 6.17 13.64 -5.23
CA ALA A 102 6.59 14.22 -6.51
C ALA A 102 5.43 14.95 -7.20
N PHE A 103 4.25 14.32 -7.27
CA PHE A 103 3.07 14.92 -7.90
C PHE A 103 2.59 16.18 -7.16
N MET A 104 2.70 16.23 -5.83
CA MET A 104 2.44 17.45 -5.07
C MET A 104 3.37 18.58 -5.49
N GLY A 105 4.67 18.30 -5.62
CA GLY A 105 5.65 19.28 -6.08
C GLY A 105 5.34 19.82 -7.48
N ASP A 106 4.85 18.96 -8.37
CA ASP A 106 4.47 19.33 -9.74
C ASP A 106 3.28 20.31 -9.82
N GLN A 107 2.50 20.46 -8.73
CA GLN A 107 1.34 21.38 -8.73
C GLN A 107 1.74 22.85 -8.63
N PHE A 108 2.99 23.15 -8.24
CA PHE A 108 3.45 24.52 -8.03
C PHE A 108 4.01 25.10 -9.32
N LYS A 109 3.48 26.26 -9.73
CA LYS A 109 4.01 27.02 -10.86
C LYS A 109 5.38 27.66 -10.51
N PRO A 110 6.18 28.07 -11.51
CA PRO A 110 7.49 28.69 -11.27
C PRO A 110 7.47 29.86 -10.28
N GLU A 111 6.41 30.67 -10.28
CA GLU A 111 6.24 31.83 -9.41
C GLU A 111 5.95 31.44 -7.95
N GLN A 112 5.44 30.23 -7.73
CA GLN A 112 5.03 29.70 -6.43
C GLN A 112 6.09 28.84 -5.76
N ARG A 113 7.29 28.69 -6.35
CA ARG A 113 8.36 27.83 -5.83
C ARG A 113 8.77 28.15 -4.38
N HIS A 114 8.64 29.40 -3.95
CA HIS A 114 8.90 29.81 -2.57
C HIS A 114 7.96 29.16 -1.54
N LEU A 115 6.82 28.60 -1.97
CA LEU A 115 5.87 27.87 -1.12
C LEU A 115 6.21 26.36 -1.01
N LEU A 116 7.06 25.82 -1.89
CA LEU A 116 7.42 24.40 -1.85
C LEU A 116 7.99 23.96 -0.49
N PRO A 117 8.91 24.70 0.16
CA PRO A 117 9.39 24.32 1.48
C PRO A 117 8.26 24.25 2.51
N LYS A 118 7.30 25.19 2.48
CA LYS A 118 6.14 25.19 3.38
C LYS A 118 5.21 23.99 3.10
N ALA A 119 5.02 23.65 1.83
CA ALA A 119 4.20 22.51 1.43
C ALA A 119 4.83 21.18 1.86
N TYR A 120 6.13 20.99 1.65
CA TYR A 120 6.84 19.80 2.10
C TYR A 120 6.95 19.72 3.63
N ALA A 121 7.14 20.84 4.31
CA ALA A 121 7.08 20.93 5.77
C ALA A 121 5.72 20.45 6.30
N ALA A 122 4.62 20.94 5.71
CA ALA A 122 3.28 20.48 6.05
C ALA A 122 3.05 18.99 5.72
N PHE A 123 3.56 18.51 4.58
CA PHE A 123 3.42 17.12 4.15
C PHE A 123 4.16 16.13 5.06
N TYR A 124 5.36 16.49 5.51
CA TYR A 124 6.19 15.64 6.39
C TYR A 124 6.02 15.95 7.87
N TRP A 125 5.19 16.93 8.22
CA TRP A 125 5.01 17.41 9.58
C TRP A 125 6.35 17.82 10.25
N SER A 126 7.20 18.51 9.48
CA SER A 126 8.57 18.89 9.85
C SER A 126 8.78 20.40 9.89
#